data_AF-A0A9D9LU19-F1
#
_entry.id   AF-A0A9D9LU19-F1
#
_cell.length_a   1.000
_cell.length_b   1.000
_cell.length_c   1.000
_cell.angle_alpha   90.00
_cell.angle_beta   90.00
_cell.angle_gamma   90.00
#
_symmetry.space_group_name_H-M   'P 1'
#
loop_
_entity.id
_entity.type
_entity.pdbx_description
1 polymer ?
#
loop_
_entity_poly.entity_id
_entity_poly.type
_entity_poly.pdbx_seq_one_letter_code
_entity_poly.pdbx_strand_id
1 'polypeptide(L)'
;MLGEELEAIVASLTVEERETLLKELQKAEELEEVELARLLHVDADNTDELANLKLYKRSAEEYLLGAGVEKDYKSALYTDLVVALIARRAERPDALSKFNDIESSGLVAMIAQLRQSQAYAKGGASS
;
A
#
# COMPACT_ATOMS: atom_id res chain seq x y z
N MET A 1 21.12 9.32 -3.76
CA MET A 1 22.06 8.54 -2.93
C MET A 1 21.49 7.21 -2.48
N LEU A 2 20.25 7.11 -1.98
CA LEU A 2 19.67 5.81 -1.57
C LEU A 2 19.57 4.75 -2.70
N GLY A 3 19.35 5.16 -3.95
CA GLY A 3 19.22 4.21 -5.07
C GLY A 3 20.51 3.47 -5.43
N GLU A 4 21.66 4.17 -5.43
CA GLU A 4 22.96 3.57 -5.77
C GLU A 4 23.48 2.66 -4.64
N GLU A 5 23.21 3.00 -3.38
CA GLU A 5 23.55 2.15 -2.23
C GLU A 5 22.72 0.87 -2.22
N LEU A 6 21.42 0.95 -2.56
CA LEU A 6 20.56 -0.23 -2.63
C LEU A 6 20.99 -1.17 -3.77
N GLU A 7 21.35 -0.62 -4.93
CA GLU A 7 21.88 -1.40 -6.05
C GLU A 7 23.21 -2.09 -5.68
N ALA A 8 24.12 -1.39 -5.00
CA ALA A 8 25.37 -1.97 -4.54
C ALA A 8 25.16 -3.10 -3.51
N ILE A 9 24.21 -2.92 -2.58
CA ILE A 9 23.82 -3.96 -1.61
C ILE A 9 23.26 -5.17 -2.34
N VAL A 10 22.28 -4.99 -3.24
CA VAL A 10 21.68 -6.09 -4.00
C VAL A 10 22.69 -6.81 -4.90
N ALA A 11 23.67 -6.09 -5.46
CA ALA A 11 24.75 -6.67 -6.24
C ALA A 11 25.75 -7.48 -5.40
N SER A 12 25.93 -7.12 -4.12
CA SER A 12 26.82 -7.83 -3.19
C SER A 12 26.22 -9.12 -2.61
N LEU A 13 24.90 -9.30 -2.70
CA LEU A 13 24.22 -10.49 -2.23
C LEU A 13 24.55 -11.72 -3.09
N THR A 14 24.75 -12.84 -2.43
CA THR A 14 24.76 -14.16 -3.06
C THR A 14 23.38 -14.53 -3.60
N VAL A 15 23.32 -15.56 -4.45
CA VAL A 15 22.05 -16.07 -4.98
C VAL A 15 21.14 -16.57 -3.85
N GLU A 16 21.70 -17.28 -2.86
CA GLU A 16 20.96 -17.84 -1.72
C GLU A 16 20.37 -16.74 -0.82
N GLU A 17 21.12 -15.66 -0.58
CA GLU A 17 20.62 -14.52 0.20
C GLU A 17 19.48 -13.79 -0.53
N ARG A 18 19.60 -13.61 -1.86
CA ARG A 18 18.51 -13.04 -2.66
C ARG A 18 17.25 -13.90 -2.63
N GLU A 19 17.38 -15.22 -2.78
CA GLU A 19 16.23 -16.13 -2.70
C GLU A 19 15.55 -16.09 -1.33
N THR A 20 16.33 -15.98 -0.26
CA THR A 20 15.80 -15.89 1.11
C THR A 20 15.01 -14.59 1.30
N LEU A 21 15.57 -13.46 0.89
CA LEU A 21 14.89 -12.16 0.96
C LEU A 21 13.59 -12.14 0.14
N LEU A 22 13.59 -12.73 -1.05
CA LEU A 22 12.38 -12.82 -1.87
C LEU A 22 11.26 -13.60 -1.16
N LYS A 23 11.60 -14.72 -0.50
CA LYS A 23 10.63 -15.51 0.28
C LYS A 23 10.08 -14.72 1.47
N GLU A 24 10.94 -13.97 2.16
CA GLU A 24 10.51 -13.14 3.30
C GLU A 24 9.60 -11.98 2.86
N LEU A 25 9.93 -11.32 1.75
CA LEU A 25 9.11 -10.26 1.17
C LEU A 25 7.74 -10.80 0.73
N GLN A 26 7.72 -11.94 0.04
CA GLN A 26 6.48 -12.57 -0.39
C GLN A 26 5.60 -12.96 0.81
N LYS A 27 6.20 -13.51 1.87
CA LYS A 27 5.48 -13.83 3.11
C LYS A 27 4.92 -12.58 3.80
N ALA A 28 5.67 -11.49 3.81
CA ALA A 28 5.18 -10.22 4.37
C ALA A 28 3.99 -9.68 3.57
N GLU A 29 4.06 -9.74 2.24
CA GLU A 29 2.97 -9.33 1.36
C GLU A 29 1.71 -10.21 1.54
N GLU A 30 1.88 -11.52 1.70
CA GLU A 30 0.78 -12.45 2.01
C GLU A 30 0.12 -12.12 3.35
N LEU A 31 0.89 -11.76 4.38
CA LEU A 31 0.34 -11.34 5.67
C LEU A 31 -0.48 -10.05 5.55
N GLU A 32 0.01 -9.06 4.78
CA GLU A 32 -0.74 -7.84 4.48
C GLU A 32 -2.06 -8.14 3.74
N GLU A 33 -2.04 -9.06 2.77
CA GLU A 33 -3.24 -9.46 2.02
C GLU A 33 -4.28 -10.16 2.89
N VAL A 34 -3.86 -11.07 3.78
CA VAL A 34 -4.77 -11.76 4.71
C VAL A 34 -5.43 -10.77 5.68
N GLU A 35 -4.67 -9.79 6.18
CA GLU A 35 -5.21 -8.75 7.06
C GLU A 35 -6.21 -7.85 6.33
N LEU A 36 -5.90 -7.43 5.10
CA LEU A 36 -6.82 -6.65 4.26
C LEU A 36 -8.09 -7.43 3.92
N ALA A 37 -7.97 -8.71 3.56
CA ALA A 37 -9.12 -9.56 3.28
C ALA A 37 -10.05 -9.65 4.49
N ARG A 38 -9.47 -9.80 5.70
CA ARG A 38 -10.22 -9.80 6.95
C ARG A 38 -10.93 -8.46 7.22
N LEU A 39 -10.24 -7.34 7.01
CA LEU A 39 -10.80 -5.99 7.23
C LEU A 39 -11.93 -5.67 6.25
N LEU A 40 -11.85 -6.18 5.03
CA LEU A 40 -12.83 -5.97 3.97
C LEU A 40 -13.90 -7.07 3.90
N HIS A 41 -13.87 -8.03 4.83
CA HIS A 41 -14.77 -9.18 4.84
C HIS A 41 -14.80 -9.98 3.53
N VAL A 42 -13.64 -10.06 2.85
CA VAL A 42 -13.44 -10.85 1.64
C VAL A 42 -13.23 -12.31 2.03
N ASP A 43 -13.90 -13.23 1.31
CA ASP A 43 -13.64 -14.66 1.47
C ASP A 43 -12.29 -15.01 0.84
N ALA A 44 -11.30 -15.36 1.69
CA ALA A 44 -9.95 -15.70 1.24
C ALA A 44 -9.92 -17.00 0.42
N ASP A 45 -10.92 -17.88 0.56
CA ASP A 45 -11.04 -19.11 -0.22
C ASP A 45 -11.71 -18.87 -1.57
N ASN A 46 -12.33 -17.69 -1.77
CA ASN A 46 -12.89 -17.28 -3.06
C ASN A 46 -11.81 -16.63 -3.94
N THR A 47 -11.33 -17.40 -4.92
CA THR A 47 -10.22 -16.98 -5.81
C THR A 47 -10.54 -15.70 -6.59
N ASP A 48 -11.80 -15.49 -6.99
CA ASP A 48 -12.20 -14.30 -7.76
C ASP A 48 -12.23 -13.05 -6.89
N GLU A 49 -12.75 -13.15 -5.65
CA GLU A 49 -12.73 -12.04 -4.69
C GLU A 49 -11.30 -11.69 -4.28
N LEU A 50 -10.45 -12.69 -4.08
CA LEU A 50 -9.03 -12.47 -3.77
C LEU A 50 -8.28 -11.81 -4.95
N ALA A 51 -8.57 -12.21 -6.19
CA ALA A 51 -8.00 -11.59 -7.38
C ALA A 51 -8.42 -10.11 -7.50
N ASN A 52 -9.70 -9.81 -7.25
CA ASN A 52 -10.21 -8.44 -7.24
C ASN A 52 -9.58 -7.61 -6.11
N LEU A 53 -9.45 -8.18 -4.90
CA LEU A 53 -8.79 -7.55 -3.76
C LEU A 53 -7.35 -7.13 -4.11
N LYS A 54 -6.56 -8.02 -4.73
CA LYS A 54 -5.18 -7.73 -5.15
C LYS A 54 -5.13 -6.57 -6.15
N LEU A 55 -6.03 -6.55 -7.13
CA LEU A 55 -6.13 -5.47 -8.12
C LEU A 55 -6.48 -4.13 -7.47
N TYR A 56 -7.45 -4.13 -6.55
CA TYR A 56 -7.88 -2.92 -5.85
C TYR A 56 -6.82 -2.42 -4.87
N LYS A 57 -6.14 -3.33 -4.15
CA LYS A 57 -4.99 -3.03 -3.27
C LYS A 57 -3.93 -2.29 -4.06
N ARG A 58 -3.44 -2.91 -5.15
CA ARG A 58 -2.40 -2.32 -6.00
C ARG A 58 -2.78 -0.91 -6.46
N SER A 59 -4.00 -0.73 -6.93
CA SER A 59 -4.41 0.56 -7.46
C SER A 59 -4.70 1.61 -6.38
N ALA A 60 -5.03 1.20 -5.15
CA ALA A 60 -5.07 2.08 -3.98
C ALA A 60 -3.67 2.53 -3.56
N GLU A 61 -2.70 1.61 -3.51
CA GLU A 61 -1.29 1.90 -3.22
C GLU A 61 -0.69 2.85 -4.27
N GLU A 62 -0.94 2.61 -5.55
CA GLU A 62 -0.49 3.49 -6.66
C GLU A 62 -1.09 4.90 -6.55
N TYR A 63 -2.36 5.02 -6.15
CA TYR A 63 -3.01 6.31 -5.94
C TYR A 63 -2.37 7.08 -4.77
N LEU A 64 -2.15 6.42 -3.63
CA LEU A 64 -1.51 7.02 -2.46
C LEU A 64 -0.06 7.44 -2.76
N LEU A 65 0.68 6.59 -3.48
CA LEU A 65 2.03 6.91 -3.94
C LEU A 65 2.03 8.16 -4.83
N GLY A 66 1.10 8.24 -5.78
CA GLY A 66 0.91 9.43 -6.62
C GLY A 66 0.56 10.70 -5.84
N ALA A 67 -0.09 10.56 -4.68
CA ALA A 67 -0.40 11.66 -3.75
C ALA A 67 0.77 12.05 -2.82
N GLY A 68 1.91 11.36 -2.93
CA GLY A 68 3.11 11.58 -2.12
C GLY A 68 3.08 10.92 -0.74
N VAL A 69 2.27 9.86 -0.58
CA VAL A 69 2.24 9.02 0.63
C VAL A 69 3.07 7.76 0.38
N GLU A 70 3.94 7.43 1.33
CA GLU A 70 4.72 6.20 1.28
C GLU A 70 3.94 5.00 1.82
N LYS A 71 4.22 3.82 1.27
CA LYS A 71 3.65 2.56 1.74
C LYS A 71 4.10 2.27 3.17
N ASP A 72 3.16 2.21 4.10
CA ASP A 72 3.42 1.93 5.51
C ASP A 72 2.22 1.24 6.19
N TYR A 73 2.12 -0.08 6.06
CA TYR A 73 1.05 -0.87 6.71
C TYR A 73 1.17 -0.93 8.25
N LYS A 74 2.24 -0.37 8.85
CA LYS A 74 2.31 -0.19 10.31
C LYS A 74 1.55 1.05 10.75
N SER A 75 1.30 2.00 9.85
CA SER A 75 0.45 3.16 10.11
C SER A 75 -1.01 2.78 9.96
N ALA A 76 -1.75 2.85 11.07
CA ALA A 76 -3.21 2.66 11.05
C ALA A 76 -3.90 3.57 10.03
N LEU A 77 -3.44 4.83 9.91
CA LEU A 77 -4.00 5.79 8.96
C LEU A 77 -3.74 5.41 7.50
N TYR A 78 -2.59 4.80 7.20
CA TYR A 78 -2.31 4.28 5.85
C TYR A 78 -3.21 3.08 5.54
N THR A 79 -3.30 2.12 6.48
CA THR A 79 -4.15 0.95 6.34
C THR A 79 -5.62 1.33 6.14
N ASP A 80 -6.14 2.28 6.92
CA ASP A 80 -7.51 2.80 6.79
C ASP A 80 -7.77 3.44 5.43
N LEU A 81 -6.80 4.20 4.90
CA LEU A 81 -6.89 4.80 3.57
C LEU A 81 -6.91 3.74 2.46
N VAL A 82 -6.07 2.71 2.56
CA VAL A 82 -6.07 1.58 1.61
C VAL A 82 -7.42 0.86 1.63
N VAL A 83 -7.94 0.53 2.82
CA VAL A 83 -9.24 -0.13 3.00
C VAL A 83 -10.37 0.73 2.40
N ALA A 84 -10.39 2.03 2.68
CA ALA A 84 -11.42 2.94 2.16
C ALA A 84 -11.38 3.05 0.62
N LEU A 85 -10.18 3.07 0.03
CA LEU A 85 -10.01 3.11 -1.42
C LEU A 85 -10.41 1.78 -2.09
N ILE A 86 -10.11 0.65 -1.46
CA ILE A 86 -10.53 -0.67 -1.94
C ILE A 86 -12.05 -0.83 -1.87
N ALA A 87 -12.66 -0.54 -0.71
CA ALA A 87 -14.11 -0.63 -0.52
C ALA A 87 -14.86 0.24 -1.53
N ARG A 88 -14.39 1.46 -1.78
CA ARG A 88 -14.97 2.36 -2.78
C ARG A 88 -14.93 1.80 -4.20
N ARG A 89 -13.87 1.06 -4.57
CA ARG A 89 -13.75 0.41 -5.88
C ARG A 89 -14.66 -0.81 -5.98
N ALA A 90 -14.76 -1.60 -4.91
CA ALA A 90 -15.66 -2.75 -4.84
C ALA A 90 -17.13 -2.34 -4.97
N GLU A 91 -17.53 -1.20 -4.38
CA GLU A 91 -18.89 -0.66 -4.51
C GLU A 91 -19.19 -0.08 -5.90
N ARG A 92 -18.17 0.28 -6.69
CA ARG A 92 -18.32 0.94 -8.00
C ARG A 92 -17.28 0.45 -9.03
N PRO A 93 -17.38 -0.82 -9.49
CA PRO A 93 -16.39 -1.41 -10.39
C PRO A 93 -16.28 -0.66 -11.74
N ASP A 94 -17.36 -0.03 -12.21
CA ASP A 94 -17.41 0.66 -13.51
C ASP A 94 -16.96 2.14 -13.47
N ALA A 95 -16.58 2.66 -12.31
CA ALA A 95 -16.31 4.10 -12.11
C ALA A 95 -14.87 4.54 -12.40
N LEU A 96 -14.08 3.75 -13.15
CA LEU A 96 -12.71 4.10 -13.57
C LEU A 96 -12.61 5.51 -14.21
N SER A 97 -13.70 6.02 -14.80
CA SER A 97 -13.78 7.34 -15.44
C SER A 97 -14.19 8.51 -14.52
N LYS A 98 -14.54 8.24 -13.25
CA LYS A 98 -15.02 9.28 -12.30
C LYS A 98 -14.21 9.36 -11.01
N PHE A 99 -12.93 9.00 -11.05
CA PHE A 99 -12.00 9.30 -9.95
C PHE A 99 -11.90 10.80 -9.64
N ASN A 100 -12.26 11.66 -10.59
CA ASN A 100 -12.26 13.13 -10.44
C ASN A 100 -13.46 13.68 -9.66
N ASP A 101 -14.56 12.94 -9.54
CA ASP A 101 -15.75 13.42 -8.85
C ASP A 101 -15.76 12.91 -7.42
N ILE A 102 -15.44 13.83 -6.51
CA ILE A 102 -15.60 13.69 -5.07
C ILE A 102 -14.47 12.86 -4.46
N GLU A 103 -13.29 13.47 -4.43
CA GLU A 103 -12.52 13.55 -3.20
C GLU A 103 -13.50 13.95 -2.07
N SER A 104 -14.00 12.98 -1.30
CA SER A 104 -14.69 13.34 -0.06
C SER A 104 -13.66 14.13 0.75
N SER A 105 -14.03 15.32 1.21
CA SER A 105 -13.12 16.22 1.93
C SER A 105 -12.35 15.52 3.06
N GLY A 106 -12.93 14.44 3.62
CA GLY A 106 -12.28 13.55 4.59
C GLY A 106 -11.08 12.77 4.05
N LEU A 107 -11.17 12.10 2.89
CA LEU A 107 -10.04 11.31 2.35
C LEU A 107 -8.85 12.21 2.01
N VAL A 108 -9.10 13.39 1.45
CA VAL A 108 -8.04 14.37 1.14
C VAL A 108 -7.35 14.86 2.41
N ALA A 109 -8.14 15.17 3.45
CA ALA A 109 -7.60 15.60 4.73
C ALA A 109 -6.74 14.50 5.36
N MET A 110 -7.19 13.23 5.30
CA MET A 110 -6.44 12.08 5.80
C MET A 110 -5.14 11.85 5.03
N ILE A 111 -5.17 11.94 3.69
CA ILE A 111 -3.97 11.84 2.84
C ILE A 111 -2.99 12.96 3.17
N ALA A 112 -3.47 14.20 3.31
CA ALA A 112 -2.63 15.34 3.67
C ALA A 112 -2.00 15.17 5.06
N GLN A 113 -2.78 14.70 6.05
CA GLN A 113 -2.31 14.41 7.39
C GLN A 113 -1.25 13.31 7.40
N LEU A 114 -1.48 12.22 6.66
CA LEU A 114 -0.54 11.10 6.59
C LEU A 114 0.78 11.53 5.94
N ARG A 115 0.70 12.25 4.81
CA ARG A 115 1.88 12.81 4.15
C ARG A 115 2.67 13.72 5.08
N GLN A 116 1.99 14.56 5.85
CA GLN A 116 2.63 15.45 6.82
C GLN A 116 3.30 14.66 7.95
N SER A 117 2.64 13.64 8.49
CA SER A 117 3.19 12.74 9.51
C SER A 117 4.46 12.05 9.03
N GLN A 118 4.46 11.53 7.80
CA GLN A 118 5.63 10.87 7.19
C GLN A 118 6.77 11.87 6.96
N ALA A 119 6.47 13.11 6.55
CA ALA A 119 7.47 14.15 6.42
C ALA A 119 8.13 14.51 7.77
N TYR A 120 7.35 14.59 8.85
CA TYR A 120 7.89 14.82 10.20
C TYR A 120 8.75 13.66 10.69
N ALA A 121 8.34 12.41 10.47
CA ALA A 121 9.14 11.24 10.83
C ALA A 121 10.51 11.23 10.14
N LYS A 122 10.59 11.72 8.89
CA LYS A 122 11.85 11.86 8.15
C LYS A 122 12.69 13.04 8.60
N GLY A 123 12.06 14.18 8.87
CA GLY A 123 12.75 15.40 9.34
C GLY A 123 13.23 15.33 10.80
N GLY A 124 12.60 14.49 11.62
CA GLY A 124 12.98 14.25 13.02
C GLY A 124 14.17 13.30 13.20
N ALA A 125 14.60 12.60 12.15
CA ALA A 125 15.78 11.74 12.18
C ALA A 125 17.11 12.52 12.04
N SER A 126 17.07 13.86 12.05
CA SER A 126 18.24 14.74 11.86
C SER A 126 18.59 15.64 13.07
N SER A 127 18.04 15.38 14.25
CA SER A 127 18.33 16.16 15.48
C SER A 127 18.94 15.32 16.58
#